data_AF-A0A0K9YLZ2-F1
#
_entry.id   AF-A0A0K9YLZ2-F1
#
_cell.length_a   1.000
_cell.length_b   1.000
_cell.length_c   1.000
_cell.angle_alpha   90.00
_cell.angle_beta   90.00
_cell.angle_gamma   90.00
#
_symmetry.space_group_name_H-M   'P 1'
#
loop_
_entity.id
_entity.type
_entity.pdbx_description
1 polymer ?
#
loop_
_entity_poly.entity_id
_entity_poly.type
_entity_poly.pdbx_seq_one_letter_code
_entity_poly.pdbx_strand_id
1 'polypeptide(L)'
;MTEIKKIAYKKLIHQAFLDLKNSGAYDEATFYRNFRIAHAFHNLAEFIVVDFVGFNEDEFWSTVGALASQFDLHHYRKIFDETVTER
;
A
#
# COMPACT_ATOMS: atom_id res chain seq x y z
N MET A 1 6.38 8.34 -13.92
CA MET A 1 6.22 8.60 -12.47
C MET A 1 7.36 9.45 -11.96
N THR A 2 7.12 10.41 -11.06
CA THR A 2 8.20 11.25 -10.48
C THR A 2 8.98 10.48 -9.42
N GLU A 3 10.25 10.81 -9.21
CA GLU A 3 11.09 10.12 -8.20
C GLU A 3 10.53 10.23 -6.78
N ILE A 4 9.93 11.38 -6.41
CA ILE A 4 9.31 11.53 -5.09
C ILE A 4 8.12 10.57 -4.90
N LYS A 5 7.29 10.38 -5.95
CA LYS A 5 6.20 9.41 -5.92
C LYS A 5 6.75 7.98 -5.83
N LYS A 6 7.80 7.64 -6.57
CA LYS A 6 8.46 6.32 -6.47
C LYS A 6 8.95 6.05 -5.04
N ILE A 7 9.53 7.05 -4.37
CA ILE A 7 9.94 6.94 -2.96
C ILE A 7 8.73 6.72 -2.05
N ALA A 8 7.64 7.48 -2.25
CA ALA A 8 6.41 7.32 -1.48
C ALA A 8 5.84 5.90 -1.62
N TYR A 9 5.77 5.36 -2.83
CA TYR A 9 5.32 3.98 -3.06
C TYR A 9 6.22 2.91 -2.42
N LYS A 10 7.54 3.11 -2.44
CA LYS A 10 8.48 2.22 -1.73
C LYS A 10 8.24 2.26 -0.21
N LYS A 11 7.94 3.43 0.36
CA LYS A 11 7.53 3.55 1.77
C LYS A 11 6.22 2.81 2.05
N LEU A 12 5.25 2.84 1.14
CA LEU A 12 3.99 2.12 1.32
C LEU A 12 4.16 0.60 1.38
N ILE A 13 5.03 0.02 0.54
CA ILE A 13 5.38 -1.41 0.65
C ILE A 13 5.91 -1.74 2.04
N HIS A 14 6.84 -0.91 2.52
CA HIS A 14 7.40 -1.11 3.85
C HIS A 14 6.31 -1.05 4.93
N GLN A 15 5.41 -0.07 4.86
CA GLN A 15 4.30 0.03 5.80
C GLN A 15 3.36 -1.18 5.72
N ALA A 16 3.03 -1.65 4.51
CA ALA A 16 2.19 -2.83 4.34
C ALA A 16 2.79 -4.07 5.01
N PHE A 17 4.10 -4.28 4.90
CA PHE A 17 4.78 -5.36 5.62
C PHE A 17 4.75 -5.19 7.13
N LEU A 18 4.86 -3.96 7.65
CA LEU A 18 4.70 -3.71 9.08
C LEU A 18 3.28 -4.04 9.55
N ASP A 19 2.25 -3.65 8.80
CA ASP A 19 0.85 -3.90 9.16
C ASP A 19 0.49 -5.40 9.11
N LEU A 20 1.10 -6.15 8.18
CA LEU A 20 0.99 -7.61 8.12
C LEU A 20 1.70 -8.26 9.30
N LYS A 21 2.96 -7.86 9.56
CA LYS A 21 3.78 -8.40 10.67
C LYS A 21 3.14 -8.15 12.04
N ASN A 22 2.55 -6.97 12.24
CA ASN A 22 1.99 -6.52 13.51
C ASN A 22 0.47 -6.72 13.60
N SER A 23 -0.10 -7.60 12.79
CA SER A 23 -1.55 -7.81 12.69
C SER A 23 -2.19 -8.50 13.90
N GLY A 24 -1.38 -9.01 14.84
CA GLY A 24 -1.87 -9.63 16.06
C GLY A 24 -2.06 -11.14 15.96
N ALA A 25 -3.08 -11.67 16.62
CA ALA A 25 -3.37 -13.10 16.64
C ALA A 25 -3.96 -13.56 15.31
N TYR A 26 -3.77 -14.85 14.99
CA TYR A 26 -4.40 -15.45 13.83
C TYR A 26 -5.88 -15.76 14.12
N ASP A 27 -6.76 -15.07 13.42
CA ASP A 27 -8.18 -15.37 13.29
C ASP A 27 -8.66 -15.09 11.85
N GLU A 28 -9.90 -15.47 11.54
CA GLU A 28 -10.44 -15.36 10.18
C GLU A 28 -10.50 -13.90 9.68
N ALA A 29 -10.90 -12.96 10.55
CA ALA A 29 -10.98 -11.55 10.20
C ALA A 29 -9.60 -10.95 9.89
N THR A 30 -8.62 -11.26 10.72
CA THR A 30 -7.22 -10.83 10.57
C THR A 30 -6.58 -11.46 9.35
N PHE A 31 -6.83 -12.75 9.11
CA PHE A 31 -6.38 -13.44 7.90
C PHE A 31 -6.94 -12.77 6.64
N TYR A 32 -8.26 -12.52 6.60
CA TYR A 32 -8.90 -11.90 5.45
C TYR A 32 -8.38 -10.47 5.18
N ARG A 33 -8.26 -9.64 6.24
CA ARG A 33 -7.63 -8.32 6.15
C ARG A 33 -6.22 -8.42 5.57
N ASN A 34 -5.37 -9.29 6.13
CA ASN A 34 -3.99 -9.44 5.73
C ASN A 34 -3.86 -9.94 4.28
N PHE A 35 -4.69 -10.89 3.87
CA PHE A 35 -4.72 -11.36 2.48
C PHE A 35 -5.03 -10.21 1.51
N ARG A 36 -6.02 -9.37 1.84
CA ARG A 36 -6.42 -8.22 1.01
C ARG A 36 -5.33 -7.14 0.93
N ILE A 37 -4.63 -6.86 2.03
CA ILE A 37 -3.45 -5.99 2.05
C ILE A 37 -2.34 -6.59 1.18
N ALA A 38 -1.97 -7.85 1.42
CA ALA A 38 -0.91 -8.53 0.69
C ALA A 38 -1.17 -8.53 -0.82
N HIS A 39 -2.40 -8.78 -1.26
CA HIS A 39 -2.78 -8.74 -2.67
C HIS A 39 -2.58 -7.35 -3.30
N ALA A 40 -3.08 -6.28 -2.68
CA ALA A 40 -2.94 -4.93 -3.22
C ALA A 40 -1.47 -4.48 -3.30
N PHE A 41 -0.68 -4.81 -2.29
CA PHE A 41 0.73 -4.41 -2.21
C PHE A 41 1.69 -5.35 -2.95
N HIS A 42 1.27 -6.58 -3.26
CA HIS A 42 2.01 -7.45 -4.18
C HIS A 42 2.12 -6.80 -5.57
N ASN A 43 1.00 -6.31 -6.12
CA ASN A 43 0.99 -5.61 -7.41
C ASN A 43 1.92 -4.39 -7.38
N LEU A 44 1.90 -3.62 -6.29
CA LEU A 44 2.81 -2.48 -6.14
C LEU A 44 4.29 -2.93 -6.13
N ALA A 45 4.61 -4.05 -5.49
CA ALA A 45 5.97 -4.60 -5.46
C ALA A 45 6.43 -5.03 -6.85
N GLU A 46 5.56 -5.66 -7.65
CA GLU A 46 5.87 -6.00 -9.04
C GLU A 46 6.24 -4.76 -9.85
N PHE A 47 5.43 -3.69 -9.74
CA PHE A 47 5.70 -2.45 -10.46
C PHE A 47 6.97 -1.75 -9.96
N ILE A 48 7.32 -1.84 -8.68
CA ILE A 48 8.60 -1.31 -8.17
C ILE A 48 9.80 -1.99 -8.83
N VAL A 49 9.75 -3.31 -9.05
CA VAL A 49 10.85 -4.06 -9.68
C VAL A 49 11.08 -3.61 -11.13
N VAL A 50 10.02 -3.24 -11.84
CA VAL A 50 10.08 -2.77 -13.24
C VAL A 50 10.08 -1.23 -13.37
N ASP A 51 10.52 -0.52 -12.33
CA ASP A 51 10.58 0.96 -12.28
C ASP A 51 9.27 1.67 -12.66
N PHE A 52 8.14 1.10 -12.21
CA PHE A 52 6.78 1.59 -12.41
C PHE A 52 6.36 1.69 -13.89
N VAL A 53 7.01 0.96 -14.81
CA VAL A 53 6.57 0.87 -16.20
C VAL A 53 5.16 0.26 -16.25
N GLY A 54 4.22 1.01 -16.84
CA GLY A 54 2.82 0.57 -16.95
C GLY A 54 2.00 0.65 -15.65
N PHE A 55 2.55 1.20 -14.56
CA PHE A 55 1.84 1.29 -13.29
C PHE A 55 0.64 2.25 -13.39
N ASN A 56 -0.55 1.72 -13.10
CA ASN A 56 -1.80 2.48 -13.07
C ASN A 56 -2.07 3.01 -11.65
N GLU A 57 -1.73 4.28 -11.44
CA GLU A 57 -1.85 4.95 -10.13
C GLU A 57 -3.31 5.05 -9.66
N ASP A 58 -4.25 5.32 -10.57
CA ASP A 58 -5.67 5.47 -10.22
C ASP A 58 -6.30 4.14 -9.78
N GLU A 59 -5.97 3.05 -10.47
CA GLU A 59 -6.42 1.70 -10.11
C GLU A 59 -5.85 1.24 -8.77
N PHE A 60 -4.56 1.51 -8.53
CA PHE A 60 -3.95 1.25 -7.23
C PHE A 60 -4.67 2.00 -6.12
N TRP A 61 -4.90 3.31 -6.27
CA TRP A 61 -5.58 4.10 -5.24
C TRP A 61 -7.06 3.77 -5.08
N SER A 62 -7.75 3.33 -6.14
CA SER A 62 -9.10 2.78 -6.03
C SER A 62 -9.12 1.53 -5.15
N THR A 63 -8.15 0.63 -5.36
CA THR A 63 -7.99 -0.57 -4.55
C THR A 63 -7.69 -0.23 -3.09
N VAL A 64 -6.72 0.65 -2.83
CA VAL A 64 -6.37 1.10 -1.48
C VAL A 64 -7.53 1.84 -0.80
N GLY A 65 -8.30 2.64 -1.56
CA GLY A 65 -9.49 3.32 -1.05
C GLY A 65 -10.54 2.32 -0.55
N ALA A 66 -10.81 1.26 -1.32
CA ALA A 66 -11.71 0.19 -0.90
C ALA A 66 -11.21 -0.53 0.37
N LEU A 67 -9.90 -0.80 0.47
CA LEU A 67 -9.30 -1.37 1.68
C LEU A 67 -9.42 -0.44 2.89
N ALA A 68 -9.20 0.86 2.68
CA ALA A 68 -9.25 1.85 3.74
C ALA A 68 -10.66 1.93 4.35
N SER A 69 -11.70 1.98 3.51
CA SER A 69 -13.09 1.94 3.97
C SER A 69 -13.46 0.63 4.67
N GLN A 70 -12.87 -0.49 4.29
CA GLN A 70 -13.20 -1.80 4.84
C GLN A 70 -12.48 -2.12 6.16
N PHE A 71 -11.23 -1.65 6.33
CA PHE A 71 -10.33 -2.10 7.39
C PHE A 71 -9.68 -0.95 8.18
N ASP A 72 -10.15 0.28 8.00
CA ASP A 72 -9.59 1.49 8.63
C ASP A 72 -8.08 1.68 8.34
N LEU A 73 -7.72 1.60 7.05
CA LEU A 73 -6.33 1.68 6.57
C LEU A 73 -6.02 3.03 5.88
N HIS A 74 -6.61 4.11 6.40
CA HIS A 74 -6.45 5.46 5.83
C HIS A 74 -5.01 5.99 5.92
N HIS A 75 -4.18 5.40 6.79
CA HIS A 75 -2.79 5.80 6.97
C HIS A 75 -1.92 5.61 5.73
N TYR A 76 -2.24 4.68 4.82
CA TYR A 76 -1.48 4.54 3.57
C TYR A 76 -1.53 5.82 2.73
N ARG A 77 -2.71 6.44 2.62
CA ARG A 77 -2.84 7.69 1.86
C ARG A 77 -2.07 8.81 2.53
N LYS A 78 -2.18 8.91 3.85
CA LYS A 78 -1.46 9.89 4.66
C LYS A 78 0.06 9.78 4.48
N ILE A 79 0.64 8.58 4.60
CA ILE A 79 2.08 8.34 4.44
C ILE A 79 2.57 8.76 3.04
N PHE A 80 1.75 8.49 2.02
CA PHE A 80 2.05 8.90 0.67
C PHE A 80 2.06 10.42 0.53
N ASP A 81 0.97 11.08 0.94
CA ASP A 81 0.84 12.53 0.81
C ASP A 81 1.92 13.27 1.62
N GLU A 82 2.24 12.81 2.83
CA GLU A 82 3.36 13.34 3.65
C GLU A 82 4.68 13.22 2.90
N THR A 83 4.97 12.07 2.29
CA THR A 83 6.22 11.88 1.54
C THR A 83 6.31 12.75 0.29
N VAL A 84 5.18 13.03 -0.37
CA VAL A 84 5.16 13.91 -1.54
C VAL A 84 5.25 15.38 -1.15
N THR A 85 4.80 15.76 0.06
CA THR A 85 4.75 17.17 0.52
C THR A 85 5.99 17.59 1.34
N GLU A 86 6.75 16.65 1.89
CA GLU A 86 8.00 16.91 2.64
C GLU A 86 9.16 17.50 1.80
N ARG A 87 8.96 17.86 0.52
CA ARG A 87 9.99 18.45 -0.35
C ARG A 87 9.49 19.59 -1.24
#